data_AF-A0A8T0B439-F1
#
_entry.id   AF-A0A8T0B439-F1
#
_cell.length_a   1.000
_cell.length_b   1.000
_cell.length_c   1.000
_cell.angle_alpha   90.00
_cell.angle_beta   90.00
_cell.angle_gamma   90.00
#
_symmetry.space_group_name_H-M   'P 1'
#
loop_
_entity.id
_entity.type
_entity.pdbx_description
1 polymer ?
#
loop_
_entity_poly.entity_id
_entity_poly.type
_entity_poly.pdbx_seq_one_letter_code
_entity_poly.pdbx_strand_id
1 'polypeptide(L)'
;MKSGKSVGPDDMPVEAWRCLGEMAVEFLTRLFNKILEGGRMPEEWKRSVLVPIFKHKGDVQTCSNYRGIKLISHTMKLWERVVEARLREEVTICEQQYGFMPKKSTPQMPYLL
;
A
#
# COMPACT_ATOMS: atom_id res chain seq x y z
N MET A 1 4.53 4.43 -8.14
CA MET A 1 5.42 4.17 -6.97
C MET A 1 6.82 4.70 -7.27
N LYS A 2 7.60 5.15 -6.26
CA LYS A 2 9.00 5.60 -6.44
C LYS A 2 9.94 4.40 -6.67
N SER A 3 11.05 4.60 -7.38
CA SER A 3 12.12 3.60 -7.55
C SER A 3 12.90 3.30 -6.27
N GLY A 4 13.64 2.19 -6.26
CA GLY A 4 14.50 1.76 -5.15
C GLY A 4 13.73 1.24 -3.94
N LYS A 5 12.52 0.71 -4.15
CA LYS A 5 11.70 0.11 -3.08
C LYS A 5 12.04 -1.36 -2.90
N SER A 6 12.11 -1.80 -1.64
CA SER A 6 12.29 -3.21 -1.30
C SER A 6 11.21 -4.07 -1.95
N VAL A 7 11.64 -5.19 -2.52
CA VAL A 7 10.76 -6.18 -3.16
C VAL A 7 9.88 -6.91 -2.14
N GLY A 8 8.75 -7.42 -2.63
CA GLY A 8 7.91 -8.34 -1.88
C GLY A 8 8.39 -9.79 -2.04
N PRO A 9 7.58 -10.77 -1.60
CA PRO A 9 7.91 -12.20 -1.75
C PRO A 9 7.99 -12.71 -3.19
N ASP A 10 7.62 -11.87 -4.16
CA ASP A 10 7.67 -12.17 -5.60
C ASP A 10 8.97 -11.69 -6.26
N ASP A 11 9.88 -11.10 -5.49
CA ASP A 11 11.17 -10.54 -5.92
C ASP A 11 11.07 -9.57 -7.11
N MET A 12 9.87 -9.03 -7.37
CA MET A 12 9.62 -8.17 -8.50
C MET A 12 9.84 -6.70 -8.10
N PRO A 13 10.84 -6.02 -8.68
CA PRO A 13 11.07 -4.60 -8.42
C PRO A 13 10.01 -3.73 -9.12
N VAL A 14 9.75 -2.55 -8.58
CA VAL A 14 8.85 -1.55 -9.21
C VAL A 14 9.36 -1.12 -10.59
N GLU A 15 10.66 -1.15 -10.78
CA GLU A 15 11.36 -0.87 -12.03
C GLU A 15 10.90 -1.78 -13.16
N ALA A 16 10.56 -3.05 -12.88
CA ALA A 16 10.07 -3.98 -13.90
C ALA A 16 8.81 -3.43 -14.60
N TRP A 17 7.85 -2.92 -13.82
CA TRP A 17 6.65 -2.28 -14.35
C TRP A 17 6.94 -0.96 -15.06
N ARG A 18 7.90 -0.18 -14.55
CA ARG A 18 8.28 1.10 -15.17
C ARG A 18 8.96 0.90 -16.53
N CYS A 19 9.83 -0.10 -16.65
CA CYS A 19 10.55 -0.43 -17.89
C CYS A 19 9.59 -0.86 -19.02
N LEU A 20 8.50 -1.54 -18.68
CA LEU A 20 7.48 -1.97 -19.63
C LEU A 20 6.56 -0.84 -20.12
N GLY A 21 6.52 0.30 -19.41
CA GLY A 21 5.75 1.49 -19.83
C GLY A 21 4.28 1.19 -20.09
N GLU A 22 3.79 1.60 -21.26
CA GLU A 22 2.39 1.40 -21.69
C GLU A 22 1.98 -0.08 -21.73
N MET A 23 2.89 -0.99 -22.07
CA MET A 23 2.58 -2.43 -22.06
C MET A 23 2.22 -2.93 -20.66
N ALA A 24 2.90 -2.39 -19.62
CA ALA A 24 2.54 -2.70 -18.24
C ALA A 24 1.16 -2.13 -17.89
N VAL A 25 0.82 -0.93 -18.34
CA VAL A 25 -0.49 -0.32 -18.08
C VAL A 25 -1.59 -1.19 -18.68
N GLU A 26 -1.46 -1.60 -19.95
CA GLU A 26 -2.44 -2.46 -20.62
C GLU A 26 -2.57 -3.81 -19.91
N PHE A 27 -1.44 -4.47 -19.63
CA PHE A 27 -1.42 -5.78 -18.95
C PHE A 27 -2.06 -5.70 -17.56
N LEU A 28 -1.64 -4.74 -16.74
CA LEU A 28 -2.15 -4.58 -15.37
C LEU A 28 -3.63 -4.22 -15.38
N THR A 29 -4.09 -3.40 -16.32
CA THR A 29 -5.51 -3.06 -16.46
C THR A 29 -6.35 -4.30 -16.74
N ARG A 30 -5.92 -5.13 -17.70
CA ARG A 30 -6.59 -6.40 -18.03
C ARG A 30 -6.58 -7.37 -16.85
N LEU A 31 -5.45 -7.48 -16.14
CA LEU A 31 -5.33 -8.31 -14.95
C LEU A 31 -6.28 -7.85 -13.84
N PHE A 32 -6.29 -6.55 -13.52
CA PHE A 32 -7.09 -5.96 -12.46
C PHE A 32 -8.59 -6.06 -12.75
N ASN A 33 -9.03 -5.87 -13.99
CA ASN A 33 -10.42 -6.07 -14.37
C ASN A 33 -10.85 -7.53 -14.20
N LYS A 34 -10.01 -8.50 -14.60
CA LYS A 34 -10.29 -9.93 -14.35
C LYS A 34 -10.39 -10.27 -12.86
N ILE A 35 -9.52 -9.69 -12.03
CA ILE A 35 -9.57 -9.88 -10.57
C ILE A 35 -10.88 -9.32 -10.02
N LEU A 36 -11.30 -8.13 -10.48
CA LEU A 36 -12.52 -7.49 -10.04
C LEU A 36 -13.77 -8.27 -10.45
N GLU A 37 -13.87 -8.66 -11.72
CA GLU A 37 -14.98 -9.45 -12.28
C GLU A 37 -15.07 -10.83 -11.62
N GLY A 38 -13.92 -11.47 -11.40
CA GLY A 38 -13.85 -12.80 -10.79
C GLY A 38 -13.96 -12.81 -9.27
N GLY A 39 -13.86 -11.65 -8.60
CA GLY A 39 -13.87 -11.54 -7.14
C GLY A 39 -12.75 -12.32 -6.42
N ARG A 40 -11.69 -12.70 -7.14
CA ARG A 40 -10.61 -13.55 -6.63
C ARG A 40 -9.25 -12.93 -6.95
N MET A 41 -8.46 -12.70 -5.92
CA MET A 41 -7.06 -12.28 -6.04
C MET A 41 -6.12 -13.49 -6.10
N PRO A 42 -4.93 -13.35 -6.71
CA PRO A 42 -3.89 -14.39 -6.65
C PRO A 42 -3.54 -14.76 -5.20
N GLU A 43 -3.35 -16.06 -4.93
CA GLU A 43 -2.94 -16.53 -3.60
C GLU A 43 -1.57 -15.99 -3.20
N GLU A 44 -0.71 -15.76 -4.19
CA GLU A 44 0.63 -15.21 -4.01
C GLU A 44 0.59 -13.81 -3.38
N TRP A 45 -0.45 -13.01 -3.66
CA TRP A 45 -0.63 -11.68 -3.09
C TRP A 45 -1.03 -11.71 -1.62
N LYS A 46 -1.50 -12.85 -1.10
CA LYS A 46 -1.77 -13.01 0.33
C LYS A 46 -0.50 -13.21 1.14
N ARG A 47 0.64 -13.47 0.49
CA ARG A 47 1.95 -13.66 1.14
C ARG A 47 2.63 -12.32 1.38
N SER A 48 3.38 -12.23 2.47
CA SER A 48 4.18 -11.05 2.82
C SER A 48 5.41 -11.43 3.64
N VAL A 49 6.48 -10.65 3.53
CA VAL A 49 7.63 -10.74 4.44
C VAL A 49 7.42 -9.73 5.58
N LEU A 50 7.47 -10.19 6.82
CA LEU A 50 7.39 -9.32 7.99
C LEU A 50 8.79 -8.86 8.40
N VAL A 51 9.04 -7.55 8.32
CA VAL A 51 10.31 -6.93 8.72
C VAL A 51 10.10 -6.12 10.00
N PRO A 52 10.70 -6.50 11.14
CA PRO A 52 10.63 -5.71 12.35
C PRO A 52 11.58 -4.50 12.27
N ILE A 53 11.05 -3.29 12.47
CA ILE A 53 11.83 -2.05 12.53
C ILE A 53 11.81 -1.52 13.96
N PHE A 54 13.00 -1.33 14.54
CA PHE A 54 13.12 -0.80 15.89
C PHE A 54 12.58 0.63 15.96
N LYS A 55 11.77 0.94 16.98
CA LYS A 55 11.19 2.28 17.19
C LYS A 55 12.19 3.31 17.71
N HIS A 56 13.45 2.92 17.91
CA HIS A 56 14.50 3.76 18.52
C HIS A 56 14.11 4.29 19.91
N LYS A 57 13.34 3.50 20.68
CA LYS A 57 12.89 3.83 22.03
C LYS A 57 12.78 2.58 22.87
N GLY A 58 13.29 2.64 24.10
CA GLY A 58 13.27 1.53 25.05
C GLY A 58 14.39 0.51 24.79
N ASP A 59 14.25 -0.67 25.40
CA ASP A 59 15.19 -1.77 25.26
C ASP A 59 15.03 -2.51 23.91
N VAL A 60 16.15 -2.78 23.25
CA VAL A 60 16.26 -3.53 21.99
C VAL A 60 15.86 -5.00 22.13
N GLN A 61 15.92 -5.56 23.34
CA GLN A 61 15.50 -6.95 23.57
C GLN A 61 13.98 -7.09 23.71
N THR A 62 13.27 -5.97 23.86
CA THR A 62 11.80 -5.99 24.04
C THR A 62 11.10 -5.94 22.69
N CYS A 63 10.38 -7.02 22.34
CA CYS A 63 9.66 -7.16 21.07
C CYS A 63 8.65 -6.02 20.80
N SER A 64 7.96 -5.51 21.83
CA SER A 64 6.99 -4.41 21.68
C SER A 64 7.61 -3.08 21.23
N ASN A 65 8.94 -2.95 21.32
CA ASN A 65 9.70 -1.78 20.83
C ASN A 65 9.99 -1.84 19.33
N TYR A 66 9.45 -2.82 18.61
CA TYR A 66 9.51 -2.92 17.16
C TYR A 66 8.16 -2.59 16.51
N ARG A 67 8.21 -2.05 15.29
CA ARG A 67 7.08 -1.93 14.37
C ARG A 67 7.28 -2.96 13.26
N GLY A 68 6.37 -3.91 13.14
CA GLY A 68 6.35 -4.81 11.99
C GLY A 68 5.91 -4.07 10.72
N ILE A 69 6.70 -4.16 9.67
CA ILE A 69 6.33 -3.72 8.32
C ILE A 69 6.15 -4.94 7.44
N LYS A 70 5.02 -5.03 6.74
CA LYS A 70 4.79 -6.07 5.75
C LYS A 70 5.31 -5.61 4.39
N LEU A 71 6.25 -6.36 3.83
CA LEU A 71 6.63 -6.27 2.43
C LEU A 71 5.72 -7.20 1.63
N ILE A 72 4.83 -6.58 0.86
CA ILE A 72 3.94 -7.25 -0.10
C ILE A 72 4.39 -6.93 -1.53
N SER A 73 3.93 -7.75 -2.48
CA SER A 73 4.15 -7.57 -3.92
C SER A 73 3.89 -6.12 -4.36
N HIS A 74 4.73 -5.61 -5.26
CA HIS A 74 4.52 -4.31 -5.88
C HIS A 74 3.22 -4.26 -6.68
N THR A 75 2.87 -5.37 -7.33
CA THR A 75 1.64 -5.50 -8.12
C THR A 75 0.41 -5.46 -7.23
N MET A 76 0.45 -6.12 -6.07
CA MET A 76 -0.60 -6.01 -5.05
C MET A 76 -0.78 -4.56 -4.58
N LYS A 77 0.31 -3.83 -4.29
CA LYS A 77 0.24 -2.40 -3.90
C LYS A 77 -0.38 -1.54 -5.00
N LEU A 78 -0.14 -1.86 -6.27
CA LEU A 78 -0.77 -1.15 -7.38
C LEU A 78 -2.28 -1.42 -7.40
N TRP A 79 -2.69 -2.68 -7.22
CA TRP A 79 -4.10 -3.04 -7.11
C TRP A 79 -4.81 -2.34 -5.95
N GLU A 80 -4.21 -2.35 -4.74
CA GLU A 80 -4.74 -1.65 -3.56
C GLU A 80 -4.97 -0.16 -3.83
N ARG A 81 -4.07 0.51 -4.58
CA ARG A 81 -4.25 1.91 -4.96
C ARG A 81 -5.41 2.13 -5.93
N VAL A 82 -5.63 1.21 -6.86
CA VAL A 82 -6.77 1.28 -7.78
C VAL A 82 -8.08 1.11 -7.00
N VAL A 83 -8.13 0.13 -6.09
CA VAL A 83 -9.29 -0.11 -5.23
C VAL A 83 -9.55 1.08 -4.31
N GLU A 84 -8.51 1.62 -3.67
CA GLU A 84 -8.62 2.76 -2.77
C GLU A 84 -9.13 4.01 -3.50
N ALA A 85 -8.63 4.28 -4.71
CA ALA A 85 -9.10 5.40 -5.52
C ALA A 85 -10.60 5.28 -5.83
N ARG A 86 -11.06 4.09 -6.24
CA ARG A 86 -12.49 3.82 -6.52
C ARG A 86 -13.35 3.90 -5.26
N LEU A 87 -12.92 3.26 -4.17
CA LEU A 87 -13.67 3.29 -2.92
C LEU A 87 -13.83 4.71 -2.38
N ARG A 88 -12.81 5.56 -2.53
CA ARG A 88 -12.86 6.95 -2.06
C ARG A 88 -13.95 7.77 -2.73
N GLU A 89 -14.40 7.40 -3.92
CA GLU A 89 -15.54 8.03 -4.61
C GLU A 89 -16.90 7.59 -4.02
N GLU A 90 -16.95 6.42 -3.39
CA GLU A 90 -18.17 5.79 -2.87
C GLU A 90 -18.41 6.04 -1.37
N VAL A 91 -17.36 6.38 -0.60
CA VAL A 91 -17.49 6.64 0.85
C VAL A 91 -17.48 8.12 1.20
N THR A 92 -18.52 8.55 1.92
CA THR A 92 -18.54 9.83 2.63
C THR A 92 -17.68 9.75 3.89
N ILE A 93 -16.63 10.57 3.95
CA ILE A 93 -15.72 10.65 5.09
C ILE A 93 -16.06 11.88 5.94
N CYS A 94 -16.12 11.69 7.25
CA CYS A 94 -16.34 12.75 8.24
C CYS A 94 -15.37 13.95 8.04
N GLU A 95 -15.89 15.17 8.12
CA GLU A 95 -15.08 16.38 7.94
C GLU A 95 -13.97 16.52 9.00
N GLN A 96 -14.19 15.97 10.18
CA GLN A 96 -13.22 15.92 11.27
C GLN A 96 -12.15 14.83 11.10
N GLN A 97 -12.18 14.04 10.01
CA GLN A 97 -11.09 13.14 9.66
C GLN A 97 -9.96 13.95 8.99
N TYR A 98 -8.80 14.01 9.66
CA TYR A 98 -7.58 14.66 9.15
C TYR A 98 -6.49 13.66 8.76
N GLY A 99 -6.47 12.49 9.39
CA GLY A 99 -5.50 11.43 9.08
C GLY A 99 -5.77 10.83 7.71
N PHE A 100 -4.71 10.64 6.91
CA PHE A 100 -4.79 9.99 5.60
C PHE A 100 -5.76 10.63 4.60
N MET A 101 -6.07 11.91 4.79
CA MET A 101 -6.93 12.69 3.90
C MET A 101 -6.12 13.61 3.01
N PRO A 102 -6.41 13.67 1.69
CA PRO A 102 -5.72 14.60 0.81
C PRO A 102 -5.98 16.03 1.27
N LYS A 103 -4.94 16.87 1.21
CA LYS A 103 -4.99 18.31 1.54
C LYS A 103 -5.34 18.64 3.00
N LYS A 104 -5.39 17.65 3.90
CA LYS A 104 -5.50 17.86 5.35
C LYS A 104 -4.18 17.50 6.03
N SER A 105 -3.81 18.26 7.05
CA SER A 105 -2.57 18.10 7.80
C SER A 105 -2.82 18.18 9.30
N THR A 106 -1.88 17.66 10.10
CA THR A 106 -1.99 17.62 11.56
C THR A 106 -2.19 19.00 12.20
N PRO A 107 -1.52 20.08 11.76
CA PRO A 107 -1.72 21.41 12.36
C PRO A 107 -3.12 22.01 12.12
N GLN A 108 -3.85 21.54 11.10
CA GLN A 108 -5.21 22.01 10.78
C GLN A 108 -6.27 21.30 11.62
N MET A 109 -5.89 20.27 12.39
CA MET A 109 -6.81 19.59 13.27
C MET A 109 -7.26 20.57 14.37
N PRO A 110 -8.56 20.82 14.53
CA PRO A 110 -9.05 21.66 15.61
C PRO A 110 -8.64 21.00 16.93
N TYR A 111 -7.80 21.69 17.69
CA TYR A 111 -7.51 21.31 19.06
C TYR A 111 -8.81 21.47 19.83
N LEU A 112 -9.50 20.36 20.10
CA LEU A 112 -10.49 20.31 21.18
C LEU A 112 -9.69 20.47 22.48
N LEU A 113 -9.53 21.72 22.91
CA LEU A 113 -9.18 22.11 24.27
C LEU A 113 -10.44 22.07 25.13
#